data_AF-A0A6P4BHU8-F1
#
_entry.id   AF-A0A6P4BHU8-F1
#
_cell.length_a   1.000
_cell.length_b   1.000
_cell.length_c   1.000
_cell.angle_alpha   90.00
_cell.angle_beta   90.00
_cell.angle_gamma   90.00
#
_symmetry.space_group_name_H-M   'P 1'
#
loop_
_entity.id
_entity.type
_entity.pdbx_description
1 polymer ?
#
loop_
_entity_poly.entity_id
_entity_poly.type
_entity_poly.pdbx_seq_one_letter_code
_entity_poly.pdbx_strand_id
1 'polypeptide(L)'
;MAASLTISRLLPSPSSLCISSAAATSSLLLPKAFSSRRISFTSLPLTRRHLPKPLRLSTARSTISATIAVGDKLPDSTLSYLDADGEVQTVTVSELTKSKKAVLFAVPGAFTPTCSQKHLPGFVEKSAELKSKGVDTIACISVNDAFVMKAWKENLKINDEVLLLSDGNGDFTRAIGCELDLRDKPVGLGVRSRRYALLAEDGVVKLLNLEEGGAFTFSGAEDILKVL
;
A
#
# COMPACT_ATOMS: atom_id res chain seq x y z
N MET A 1 14.39 -53.54 -19.57
CA MET A 1 15.77 -53.06 -19.78
C MET A 1 15.79 -51.56 -19.54
N ALA A 2 16.56 -51.13 -18.53
CA ALA A 2 17.05 -49.78 -18.23
C ALA A 2 16.03 -48.66 -17.95
N ALA A 3 16.22 -47.73 -17.01
CA ALA A 3 17.08 -47.65 -15.83
C ALA A 3 16.53 -46.46 -15.00
N SER A 4 16.32 -46.68 -13.70
CA SER A 4 15.94 -45.65 -12.72
C SER A 4 17.19 -44.89 -12.29
N LEU A 5 17.18 -43.55 -12.33
CA LEU A 5 18.26 -42.71 -11.84
C LEU A 5 17.75 -41.72 -10.80
N THR A 6 17.99 -42.09 -9.55
CA THR A 6 17.78 -41.32 -8.33
C THR A 6 18.91 -40.31 -8.19
N ILE A 7 18.62 -39.00 -8.17
CA ILE A 7 19.59 -37.95 -7.84
C ILE A 7 19.35 -37.50 -6.40
N SER A 8 20.27 -37.90 -5.53
CA SER A 8 20.31 -37.54 -4.11
C SER A 8 20.90 -36.13 -3.94
N ARG A 9 20.16 -35.24 -3.26
CA ARG A 9 20.61 -33.90 -2.86
C ARG A 9 21.42 -33.99 -1.57
N LEU A 10 22.68 -33.55 -1.61
CA LEU A 10 23.51 -33.33 -0.41
C LEU A 10 23.51 -31.84 -0.06
N LEU A 11 22.94 -31.52 1.09
CA LEU A 11 23.13 -30.27 1.83
C LEU A 11 24.42 -30.37 2.66
N PRO A 12 25.10 -29.24 2.90
CA PRO A 12 25.78 -29.02 4.17
C PRO A 12 25.19 -27.84 4.93
N SER A 13 24.90 -28.08 6.21
CA SER A 13 24.53 -27.12 7.25
C SER A 13 25.80 -26.52 7.93
N PRO A 14 25.66 -25.55 8.85
CA PRO A 14 26.61 -24.44 9.00
C PRO A 14 27.70 -24.70 10.04
N SER A 15 28.84 -24.03 9.86
CA SER A 15 29.92 -23.97 10.84
C SER A 15 30.07 -22.56 11.39
N SER A 16 29.90 -22.50 12.71
CA SER A 16 30.09 -21.42 13.66
C SER A 16 31.35 -20.58 13.45
N LEU A 17 31.22 -19.26 13.57
CA LEU A 17 32.35 -18.39 13.87
C LEU A 17 32.06 -17.56 15.12
N CYS A 18 33.02 -17.68 16.04
CA CYS A 18 32.98 -17.27 17.42
C CYS A 18 32.97 -15.77 17.62
N ILE A 19 32.31 -15.41 18.72
CA ILE A 19 32.36 -14.15 19.44
C ILE A 19 33.77 -13.94 19.99
N SER A 20 34.34 -12.76 19.75
CA SER A 20 35.51 -12.28 20.48
C SER A 20 35.28 -10.84 20.92
N SER A 21 35.12 -10.69 22.23
CA SER A 21 34.96 -9.44 22.97
C SER A 21 36.24 -8.58 22.94
N ALA A 22 36.10 -7.28 22.67
CA ALA A 22 37.13 -6.30 22.97
C ALA A 22 36.64 -5.41 24.11
N ALA A 23 37.24 -5.58 25.30
CA ALA A 23 37.05 -4.74 26.46
C ALA A 23 37.75 -3.39 26.23
N ALA A 24 36.99 -2.29 26.24
CA ALA A 24 37.52 -0.94 26.23
C ALA A 24 37.86 -0.51 27.67
N THR A 25 39.14 -0.34 27.94
CA THR A 25 39.68 0.16 29.20
C THR A 25 39.46 1.67 29.31
N SER A 26 38.73 2.07 30.36
CA SER A 26 38.55 3.46 30.77
C SER A 26 39.86 4.03 31.32
N SER A 27 40.35 5.14 30.77
CA SER A 27 41.38 5.96 31.39
C SER A 27 40.77 7.31 31.80
N LEU A 28 40.68 7.50 33.11
CA LEU A 28 40.27 8.73 33.79
C LEU A 28 41.45 9.71 33.76
N LEU A 29 41.29 10.85 33.10
CA LEU A 29 42.21 11.98 33.18
C LEU A 29 41.50 13.18 33.83
N LEU A 30 42.10 13.66 34.92
CA LEU A 30 41.68 14.82 35.72
C LEU A 30 41.56 16.11 34.90
N PRO A 31 40.63 17.02 35.26
CA PRO A 31 40.55 18.34 34.65
C PRO A 31 41.62 19.30 35.19
N LYS A 32 42.32 19.99 34.28
CA LYS A 32 43.19 21.13 34.62
C LYS A 32 42.35 22.39 34.85
N ALA A 33 42.66 23.08 35.94
CA ALA A 33 42.04 24.33 36.38
C ALA A 33 42.14 25.43 35.31
N PHE A 34 40.99 26.05 34.99
CA PHE A 34 40.89 27.19 34.09
C PHE A 34 41.03 28.50 34.87
N SER A 35 41.98 29.31 34.43
CA SER A 35 42.30 30.63 34.98
C SER A 35 41.20 31.65 34.66
N SER A 36 40.74 32.36 35.70
CA SER A 36 39.70 33.37 35.62
C SER A 36 40.27 34.68 35.05
N ARG A 37 39.93 34.99 33.78
CA ARG A 37 40.08 36.34 33.22
C ARG A 37 38.73 37.05 33.27
N ARG A 38 38.65 38.11 34.08
CA ARG A 38 37.58 39.11 34.03
C ARG A 38 37.57 39.76 32.64
N ILE A 39 36.48 39.57 31.92
CA ILE A 39 36.18 40.32 30.70
C ILE A 39 35.28 41.49 31.09
N SER A 40 35.72 42.68 30.74
CA SER A 40 35.03 43.95 30.93
C SER A 40 33.81 44.02 30.00
N PHE A 41 32.62 44.24 30.55
CA PHE A 41 31.40 44.43 29.79
C PHE A 41 31.31 45.90 29.36
N THR A 42 31.56 46.16 28.07
CA THR A 42 31.17 47.42 27.44
C THR A 42 29.75 47.28 26.89
N SER A 43 28.88 48.20 27.29
CA SER A 43 27.47 48.25 26.93
C SER A 43 27.29 48.62 25.45
N LEU A 44 26.88 47.65 24.64
CA LEU A 44 26.40 47.89 23.27
C LEU A 44 24.95 48.40 23.27
N PRO A 45 24.57 49.29 22.34
CA PRO A 45 23.21 49.84 22.27
C PRO A 45 22.20 48.78 21.83
N LEU A 46 21.04 48.78 22.48
CA LEU A 46 19.90 47.91 22.17
C LEU A 46 19.28 48.31 20.81
N THR A 47 19.60 47.58 19.75
CA THR A 47 18.83 47.64 18.51
C THR A 47 17.56 46.81 18.67
N ARG A 48 16.39 47.45 18.52
CA ARG A 48 15.05 46.86 18.62
C ARG A 48 14.90 45.72 17.59
N ARG A 49 15.05 44.48 18.05
CA ARG A 49 14.78 43.29 17.22
C ARG A 49 13.28 43.22 16.92
N HIS A 50 12.92 43.30 15.65
CA HIS A 50 11.57 42.95 15.19
C HIS A 50 11.30 41.48 15.53
N LEU A 51 10.30 41.23 16.38
CA LEU A 51 9.79 39.87 16.58
C LEU A 51 9.23 39.36 15.24
N PRO A 52 9.63 38.17 14.76
CA PRO A 52 8.93 37.53 13.66
C PRO A 52 7.51 37.20 14.13
N LYS A 53 6.52 37.52 13.29
CA LYS A 53 5.12 37.14 13.51
C LYS A 53 5.04 35.61 13.66
N PRO A 54 4.22 35.08 14.58
CA PRO A 54 4.09 33.64 14.73
C PRO A 54 3.56 33.06 13.43
N LEU A 55 4.29 32.11 12.86
CA LEU A 55 3.83 31.33 11.71
C LEU A 55 2.60 30.55 12.17
N ARG A 56 1.44 30.97 11.68
CA ARG A 56 0.18 30.29 11.91
C ARG A 56 0.24 28.98 11.11
N LEU A 57 0.58 27.89 11.78
CA LEU A 57 0.55 26.55 11.21
C LEU A 57 -0.90 26.28 10.80
N SER A 58 -1.15 26.32 9.50
CA SER A 58 -2.45 26.01 8.94
C SER A 58 -2.74 24.53 9.18
N THR A 59 -3.67 24.24 10.09
CA THR A 59 -4.25 22.89 10.27
C THR A 59 -5.27 22.60 9.17
N ALA A 60 -5.03 23.04 7.93
CA ALA A 60 -5.87 22.67 6.81
C ALA A 60 -5.77 21.16 6.64
N ARG A 61 -6.80 20.48 7.16
CA ARG A 61 -7.02 19.05 6.95
C ARG A 61 -7.23 18.88 5.46
N SER A 62 -6.23 18.34 4.78
CA SER A 62 -6.30 18.05 3.36
C SER A 62 -7.39 17.01 3.14
N THR A 63 -8.58 17.44 2.72
CA THR A 63 -9.61 16.52 2.23
C THR A 63 -9.11 15.96 0.91
N ILE A 64 -8.67 14.70 0.91
CA ILE A 64 -8.28 14.01 -0.32
C ILE A 64 -9.53 13.88 -1.20
N SER A 65 -9.39 14.27 -2.47
CA SER A 65 -10.43 14.10 -3.48
C SER A 65 -9.90 13.23 -4.61
N ALA A 66 -10.66 12.22 -4.98
CA ALA A 66 -10.51 11.57 -6.28
C ALA A 66 -11.12 12.45 -7.38
N THR A 67 -10.82 12.15 -8.64
CA THR A 67 -11.46 12.77 -9.81
C THR A 67 -12.83 12.15 -10.06
N ILE A 68 -12.98 10.84 -9.80
CA ILE A 68 -14.25 10.12 -9.91
C ILE A 68 -15.15 10.42 -8.70
N ALA A 69 -16.45 10.56 -8.92
CA ALA A 69 -17.46 10.74 -7.88
C ALA A 69 -18.57 9.67 -7.95
N VAL A 70 -19.39 9.61 -6.89
CA VAL A 70 -20.62 8.81 -6.91
C VAL A 70 -21.56 9.37 -7.98
N GLY A 71 -22.09 8.47 -8.82
CA GLY A 71 -22.93 8.81 -9.98
C GLY A 71 -22.17 8.80 -11.30
N ASP A 72 -20.84 8.87 -11.29
CA ASP A 72 -20.03 8.82 -12.51
C ASP A 72 -19.93 7.41 -13.07
N LYS A 73 -19.71 7.32 -14.39
CA LYS A 73 -19.30 6.06 -15.03
C LYS A 73 -17.80 5.84 -14.84
N LEU A 74 -17.43 4.60 -14.53
CA LEU A 74 -16.03 4.20 -14.47
C LEU A 74 -15.38 4.38 -15.85
N PRO A 75 -14.09 4.79 -15.90
CA PRO A 75 -13.36 4.90 -17.15
C PRO A 75 -13.18 3.51 -17.77
N ASP A 76 -13.20 3.46 -19.10
CA ASP A 76 -12.88 2.24 -19.82
C ASP A 76 -11.36 2.05 -19.80
N SER A 77 -10.89 1.21 -18.88
CA SER A 77 -9.48 0.88 -18.68
C SER A 77 -9.29 -0.62 -18.74
N THR A 78 -8.12 -1.04 -19.20
CA THR A 78 -7.75 -2.45 -19.27
C THR A 78 -6.84 -2.81 -18.12
N LEU A 79 -7.19 -3.88 -17.41
CA LEU A 79 -6.40 -4.49 -16.35
C LEU A 79 -5.88 -5.85 -16.83
N SER A 80 -4.77 -6.32 -16.26
CA SER A 80 -4.19 -7.62 -16.60
C SER A 80 -4.14 -8.58 -15.42
N TYR A 81 -4.12 -9.87 -15.69
CA TYR A 81 -3.90 -10.92 -14.70
C TYR A 81 -3.24 -12.12 -15.39
N LEU A 82 -2.74 -13.08 -14.60
CA LEU A 82 -2.33 -14.37 -15.13
C LEU A 82 -3.38 -15.40 -14.77
N ASP A 83 -3.75 -16.24 -15.74
CA ASP A 83 -4.62 -17.38 -15.50
C ASP A 83 -3.87 -18.53 -14.80
N ALA A 84 -4.56 -19.67 -14.66
CA ALA A 84 -4.02 -20.86 -14.01
C ALA A 84 -2.80 -21.45 -14.76
N ASP A 85 -2.75 -21.28 -16.08
CA ASP A 85 -1.67 -21.77 -16.94
C ASP A 85 -0.47 -20.80 -16.94
N GLY A 86 -0.64 -19.60 -16.37
CA GLY A 86 0.40 -18.59 -16.33
C GLY A 86 0.48 -17.77 -17.61
N GLU A 87 -0.60 -17.72 -18.39
CA GLU A 87 -0.71 -16.86 -19.56
C GLU A 87 -1.29 -15.50 -19.16
N VAL A 88 -0.77 -14.44 -19.78
CA VAL A 88 -1.23 -13.08 -19.50
C VAL A 88 -2.58 -12.88 -20.18
N GLN A 89 -3.58 -12.60 -19.35
CA GLN A 89 -4.92 -12.23 -19.76
C GLN A 89 -5.18 -10.75 -19.48
N THR A 90 -6.14 -10.19 -20.19
CA THR A 90 -6.62 -8.83 -20.00
C THR A 90 -8.11 -8.80 -19.82
N VAL A 91 -8.60 -7.84 -19.04
CA VAL A 91 -10.02 -7.61 -18.81
C VAL A 91 -10.27 -6.11 -18.71
N THR A 92 -11.33 -5.64 -19.33
CA THR A 92 -11.75 -4.24 -19.24
C THR A 92 -12.60 -4.00 -17.99
N VAL A 93 -12.56 -2.79 -17.46
CA VAL A 93 -13.44 -2.37 -16.35
C VAL A 93 -14.92 -2.51 -16.75
N SER A 94 -15.25 -2.30 -18.03
CA SER A 94 -16.59 -2.53 -18.56
C SER A 94 -17.02 -4.00 -18.43
N GLU A 95 -16.18 -4.98 -18.79
CA GLU A 95 -16.50 -6.41 -18.65
C GLU A 95 -16.71 -6.85 -17.18
N LEU A 96 -15.99 -6.19 -16.25
CA LEU A 96 -16.14 -6.44 -14.82
C LEU A 96 -17.45 -5.89 -14.25
N THR A 97 -18.01 -4.84 -14.85
CA THR A 97 -19.06 -4.02 -14.20
C THR A 97 -20.36 -3.89 -14.99
N LYS A 98 -20.36 -4.13 -16.30
CA LYS A 98 -21.54 -4.02 -17.15
C LYS A 98 -22.59 -5.03 -16.75
N SER A 99 -23.81 -4.53 -16.50
CA SER A 99 -24.97 -5.31 -16.07
C SER A 99 -24.72 -6.17 -14.82
N LYS A 100 -23.76 -5.75 -13.99
CA LYS A 100 -23.32 -6.44 -12.78
C LYS A 100 -23.26 -5.45 -11.62
N LYS A 101 -23.38 -5.97 -10.40
CA LYS A 101 -22.94 -5.28 -9.20
C LYS A 101 -21.52 -5.73 -8.88
N ALA A 102 -20.58 -4.79 -8.88
CA ALA A 102 -19.16 -5.07 -8.73
C ALA A 102 -18.54 -4.29 -7.57
N VAL A 103 -17.70 -4.96 -6.81
CA VAL A 103 -16.83 -4.35 -5.80
C VAL A 103 -15.41 -4.34 -6.32
N LEU A 104 -14.90 -3.14 -6.59
CA LEU A 104 -13.51 -2.91 -6.98
C LEU A 104 -12.80 -2.25 -5.81
N PHE A 105 -11.82 -2.91 -5.21
CA PHE A 105 -11.01 -2.32 -4.15
C PHE A 105 -9.55 -2.29 -4.57
N ALA A 106 -8.82 -1.26 -4.15
CA ALA A 106 -7.40 -1.13 -4.46
C ALA A 106 -6.53 -1.10 -3.22
N VAL A 107 -5.29 -1.53 -3.40
CA VAL A 107 -4.25 -1.49 -2.38
C VAL A 107 -3.00 -0.78 -2.89
N PRO A 108 -2.23 -0.12 -2.01
CA PRO A 108 -0.95 0.48 -2.41
C PRO A 108 0.11 -0.52 -2.90
N GLY A 109 0.00 -1.79 -2.51
CA GLY A 109 0.94 -2.80 -2.99
C GLY A 109 0.71 -4.19 -2.44
N ALA A 110 0.91 -5.18 -3.31
CA ALA A 110 1.05 -6.58 -2.95
C ALA A 110 2.17 -6.77 -1.91
N PHE A 111 2.05 -7.79 -1.07
CA PHE A 111 2.98 -8.15 0.01
C PHE A 111 3.19 -7.09 1.11
N THR A 112 2.52 -5.94 1.06
CA THR A 112 2.60 -4.94 2.14
C THR A 112 1.70 -5.34 3.33
N PRO A 113 2.04 -4.96 4.58
CA PRO A 113 1.41 -5.54 5.78
C PRO A 113 -0.11 -5.40 5.86
N THR A 114 -0.64 -4.17 5.83
CA THR A 114 -2.09 -3.93 5.95
C THR A 114 -2.87 -4.56 4.79
N CYS A 115 -2.30 -4.57 3.59
CA CYS A 115 -2.92 -5.12 2.40
C CYS A 115 -3.02 -6.65 2.49
N SER A 116 -1.94 -7.31 2.95
CA SER A 116 -1.83 -8.78 2.99
C SER A 116 -2.43 -9.41 4.23
N GLN A 117 -2.59 -8.66 5.33
CA GLN A 117 -3.07 -9.19 6.61
C GLN A 117 -4.50 -8.80 6.94
N LYS A 118 -5.06 -7.77 6.28
CA LYS A 118 -6.37 -7.23 6.63
C LYS A 118 -7.25 -6.97 5.42
N HIS A 119 -6.82 -6.08 4.51
CA HIS A 119 -7.71 -5.58 3.47
C HIS A 119 -8.16 -6.67 2.48
N LEU A 120 -7.21 -7.31 1.80
CA LEU A 120 -7.53 -8.39 0.85
C LEU A 120 -8.14 -9.63 1.55
N PRO A 121 -7.56 -10.15 2.66
CA PRO A 121 -8.17 -11.27 3.37
C PRO A 121 -9.62 -11.02 3.83
N GLY A 122 -9.96 -9.82 4.29
CA GLY A 122 -11.33 -9.48 4.69
C GLY A 122 -12.33 -9.64 3.54
N PHE A 123 -11.96 -9.23 2.31
CA PHE A 123 -12.80 -9.46 1.13
C PHE A 123 -12.91 -10.94 0.74
N VAL A 124 -11.85 -11.73 0.95
CA VAL A 124 -11.87 -13.18 0.71
C VAL A 124 -12.83 -13.87 1.69
N GLU A 125 -12.69 -13.58 3.00
CA GLU A 125 -13.53 -14.13 4.07
C GLU A 125 -15.01 -13.77 3.89
N LYS A 126 -15.30 -12.56 3.40
CA LYS A 126 -16.66 -12.05 3.18
C LYS A 126 -17.20 -12.30 1.77
N SER A 127 -16.44 -12.93 0.88
CA SER A 127 -16.81 -13.09 -0.53
C SER A 127 -18.15 -13.79 -0.73
N ALA A 128 -18.42 -14.86 0.02
CA ALA A 128 -19.69 -15.59 -0.06
C ALA A 128 -20.89 -14.75 0.41
N GLU A 129 -20.71 -13.93 1.44
CA GLU A 129 -21.75 -13.03 1.96
C GLU A 129 -22.02 -11.86 0.99
N LEU A 130 -20.96 -11.29 0.40
CA LEU A 130 -21.09 -10.28 -0.65
C LEU A 130 -21.84 -10.85 -1.86
N LYS A 131 -21.49 -12.06 -2.32
CA LYS A 131 -22.15 -12.75 -3.43
C LYS A 131 -23.61 -13.07 -3.12
N SER A 132 -23.95 -13.48 -1.89
CA SER A 132 -25.35 -13.73 -1.51
C SER A 132 -26.21 -12.46 -1.47
N LYS A 133 -25.59 -11.29 -1.30
CA LYS A 133 -26.23 -9.96 -1.47
C LYS A 133 -26.26 -9.45 -2.92
N GLY A 134 -25.93 -10.30 -3.88
CA GLY A 134 -25.99 -9.98 -5.30
C GLY A 134 -24.79 -9.21 -5.85
N VAL A 135 -23.63 -9.27 -5.19
CA VAL A 135 -22.35 -8.83 -5.80
C VAL A 135 -21.85 -9.91 -6.75
N ASP A 136 -21.77 -9.61 -8.04
CA ASP A 136 -21.32 -10.55 -9.07
C ASP A 136 -19.79 -10.62 -9.16
N THR A 137 -19.10 -9.51 -8.90
CA THR A 137 -17.64 -9.37 -9.09
C THR A 137 -17.00 -8.74 -7.87
N ILE A 138 -15.92 -9.36 -7.37
CA ILE A 138 -15.07 -8.80 -6.32
C ILE A 138 -13.63 -8.82 -6.87
N ALA A 139 -13.03 -7.64 -7.01
CA ALA A 139 -11.69 -7.51 -7.59
C ALA A 139 -10.78 -6.61 -6.74
N CYS A 140 -9.56 -7.09 -6.50
CA CYS A 140 -8.46 -6.37 -5.89
C CYS A 140 -7.55 -5.82 -6.98
N ILE A 141 -7.30 -4.51 -6.98
CA ILE A 141 -6.46 -3.81 -7.95
C ILE A 141 -5.18 -3.30 -7.26
N SER A 142 -4.05 -3.44 -7.93
CA SER A 142 -2.78 -2.80 -7.52
C SER A 142 -2.00 -2.38 -8.76
N VAL A 143 -1.10 -1.41 -8.61
CA VAL A 143 -0.14 -1.04 -9.69
C VAL A 143 1.06 -1.98 -9.79
N ASN A 144 1.04 -3.08 -9.04
CA ASN A 144 1.99 -4.18 -9.26
C ASN A 144 1.66 -4.88 -10.58
N ASP A 145 2.68 -5.38 -11.27
CA ASP A 145 2.51 -6.18 -12.46
C ASP A 145 1.77 -7.50 -12.18
N ALA A 146 1.25 -8.11 -13.24
CA ALA A 146 0.43 -9.32 -13.15
C ALA A 146 1.18 -10.48 -12.48
N PHE A 147 2.49 -10.62 -12.70
CA PHE A 147 3.29 -11.72 -12.14
C PHE A 147 3.36 -11.62 -10.62
N VAL A 148 3.61 -10.41 -10.10
CA VAL A 148 3.55 -10.13 -8.66
C VAL A 148 2.15 -10.38 -8.11
N MET A 149 1.11 -9.95 -8.82
CA MET A 149 -0.28 -10.18 -8.39
C MET A 149 -0.63 -11.67 -8.32
N LYS A 150 -0.18 -12.49 -9.28
CA LYS A 150 -0.34 -13.96 -9.27
C LYS A 150 0.38 -14.59 -8.08
N ALA A 151 1.67 -14.28 -7.91
CA ALA A 151 2.45 -14.82 -6.80
C ALA A 151 1.86 -14.42 -5.43
N TRP A 152 1.33 -13.21 -5.32
CA TRP A 152 0.67 -12.75 -4.10
C TRP A 152 -0.64 -13.50 -3.83
N LYS A 153 -1.44 -13.75 -4.86
CA LYS A 153 -2.65 -14.59 -4.80
C LYS A 153 -2.33 -15.98 -4.26
N GLU A 154 -1.31 -16.64 -4.84
CA GLU A 154 -0.86 -17.98 -4.46
C GLU A 154 -0.32 -18.01 -3.03
N ASN A 155 0.49 -17.02 -2.65
CA ASN A 155 1.03 -16.90 -1.29
C ASN A 155 -0.06 -16.80 -0.22
N LEU A 156 -1.17 -16.10 -0.53
CA LEU A 156 -2.32 -15.97 0.35
C LEU A 156 -3.35 -17.11 0.20
N LYS A 157 -3.10 -18.07 -0.70
CA LYS A 157 -3.98 -19.22 -0.98
C LYS A 157 -5.40 -18.81 -1.37
N ILE A 158 -5.51 -17.73 -2.14
CA ILE A 158 -6.78 -17.22 -2.64
C ILE A 158 -7.13 -17.98 -3.92
N ASN A 159 -8.37 -18.45 -4.02
CA ASN A 159 -8.89 -19.18 -5.18
C ASN A 159 -9.77 -18.23 -6.01
N ASP A 160 -11.08 -18.46 -6.04
CA ASP A 160 -12.05 -17.75 -6.88
C ASP A 160 -12.92 -16.77 -6.08
N GLU A 161 -12.54 -16.52 -4.82
CA GLU A 161 -13.22 -15.57 -3.94
C GLU A 161 -13.08 -14.13 -4.44
N VAL A 162 -11.87 -13.76 -4.90
CA VAL A 162 -11.49 -12.42 -5.35
C VAL A 162 -10.56 -12.50 -6.55
N LEU A 163 -10.83 -11.68 -7.57
CA LEU A 163 -9.92 -11.48 -8.72
C LEU A 163 -8.78 -10.55 -8.32
N LEU A 164 -7.52 -10.93 -8.60
CA LEU A 164 -6.36 -10.06 -8.38
C LEU A 164 -5.90 -9.51 -9.73
N LEU A 165 -6.05 -8.20 -9.90
CA LEU A 165 -5.86 -7.49 -11.16
C LEU A 165 -4.70 -6.49 -11.06
N SER A 166 -3.86 -6.49 -12.09
CA SER A 166 -2.74 -5.59 -12.28
C SER A 166 -3.20 -4.37 -13.08
N ASP A 167 -3.04 -3.20 -12.48
CA ASP A 167 -3.00 -1.89 -13.13
C ASP A 167 -1.54 -1.45 -13.28
N GLY A 168 -0.70 -2.28 -13.89
CA GLY A 168 0.77 -2.14 -13.87
C GLY A 168 1.30 -0.79 -14.38
N ASN A 169 0.54 -0.11 -15.26
CA ASN A 169 0.86 1.24 -15.75
C ASN A 169 0.20 2.37 -14.93
N GLY A 170 -0.66 2.03 -13.98
CA GLY A 170 -1.45 2.98 -13.20
C GLY A 170 -2.50 3.74 -14.01
N ASP A 171 -2.90 3.22 -15.18
CA ASP A 171 -3.78 3.93 -16.11
C ASP A 171 -5.17 4.10 -15.50
N PHE A 172 -5.73 3.03 -14.92
CA PHE A 172 -7.01 3.10 -14.22
C PHE A 172 -6.91 3.99 -12.98
N THR A 173 -5.89 3.76 -12.15
CA THR A 173 -5.63 4.52 -10.92
C THR A 173 -5.55 6.03 -11.17
N ARG A 174 -4.85 6.44 -12.23
CA ARG A 174 -4.73 7.84 -12.63
C ARG A 174 -6.02 8.38 -13.21
N ALA A 175 -6.72 7.61 -14.05
CA ALA A 175 -7.99 8.03 -14.64
C ALA A 175 -9.06 8.37 -13.59
N ILE A 176 -9.09 7.64 -12.46
CA ILE A 176 -10.01 7.93 -11.36
C ILE A 176 -9.46 8.93 -10.32
N GLY A 177 -8.21 9.39 -10.47
CA GLY A 177 -7.58 10.33 -9.54
C GLY A 177 -7.19 9.73 -8.20
N CYS A 178 -6.91 8.43 -8.15
CA CYS A 178 -6.55 7.71 -6.92
C CYS A 178 -5.04 7.48 -6.78
N GLU A 179 -4.19 8.29 -7.41
CA GLU A 179 -2.74 8.17 -7.27
C GLU A 179 -2.26 8.58 -5.86
N LEU A 180 -1.23 7.88 -5.39
CA LEU A 180 -0.53 8.12 -4.13
C LEU A 180 0.97 8.13 -4.39
N ASP A 181 1.59 9.30 -4.32
CA ASP A 181 3.03 9.44 -4.43
C ASP A 181 3.72 9.13 -3.09
N LEU A 182 4.52 8.06 -3.08
CA LEU A 182 5.29 7.60 -1.91
C LEU A 182 6.81 7.63 -2.17
N ARG A 183 7.26 8.44 -3.13
CA ARG A 183 8.70 8.61 -3.42
C ARG A 183 9.47 9.21 -2.24
N ASP A 184 8.79 9.92 -1.35
CA ASP A 184 9.35 10.49 -0.12
C ASP A 184 9.58 9.44 0.99
N LYS A 185 9.05 8.22 0.83
CA LYS A 185 9.17 7.16 1.85
C LYS A 185 10.47 6.37 1.67
N PRO A 186 11.19 6.06 2.77
CA PRO A 186 12.49 5.36 2.70
C PRO A 186 12.38 3.94 2.15
N VAL A 187 11.19 3.35 2.17
CA VAL A 187 10.90 2.02 1.62
C VAL A 187 10.93 1.97 0.08
N GLY A 188 10.88 3.13 -0.61
CA GLY A 188 11.03 3.19 -2.07
C GLY A 188 9.87 2.57 -2.84
N LEU A 189 8.65 3.09 -2.66
CA LEU A 189 7.46 2.53 -3.32
C LEU A 189 7.11 3.20 -4.66
N GLY A 190 7.53 4.44 -4.89
CA GLY A 190 7.12 5.19 -6.09
C GLY A 190 5.67 5.66 -6.03
N VAL A 191 5.04 5.84 -7.20
CA VAL A 191 3.62 6.17 -7.31
C VAL A 191 2.80 4.89 -7.22
N ARG A 192 1.77 4.88 -6.36
CA ARG A 192 0.88 3.75 -6.10
C ARG A 192 -0.58 4.14 -6.25
N SER A 193 -1.47 3.15 -6.21
CA SER A 193 -2.89 3.39 -5.97
C SER A 193 -3.13 3.70 -4.49
N ARG A 194 -4.02 4.64 -4.21
CA ARG A 194 -4.60 4.82 -2.87
C ARG A 194 -5.38 3.59 -2.49
N ARG A 195 -5.52 3.37 -1.18
CA ARG A 195 -6.46 2.36 -0.70
C ARG A 195 -7.87 2.89 -0.86
N TYR A 196 -8.74 2.09 -1.47
CA TYR A 196 -10.17 2.37 -1.50
C TYR A 196 -10.98 1.09 -1.67
N ALA A 197 -12.28 1.17 -1.41
CA ALA A 197 -13.27 0.22 -1.88
C ALA A 197 -14.38 0.99 -2.63
N LEU A 198 -14.74 0.50 -3.81
CA LEU A 198 -15.70 1.11 -4.72
C LEU A 198 -16.78 0.10 -5.05
N LEU A 199 -18.05 0.49 -4.87
CA LEU A 199 -19.20 -0.27 -5.35
C LEU A 199 -19.69 0.36 -6.66
N ALA A 200 -19.81 -0.45 -7.71
CA ALA A 200 -20.36 -0.05 -8.99
C ALA A 200 -21.55 -0.94 -9.38
N GLU A 201 -22.53 -0.35 -10.03
CA GLU A 201 -23.65 -1.06 -10.65
C GLU A 201 -23.78 -0.60 -12.10
N ASP A 202 -23.70 -1.55 -13.04
CA ASP A 202 -23.68 -1.26 -14.49
C ASP A 202 -22.64 -0.19 -14.88
N GLY A 203 -21.44 -0.32 -14.30
CA GLY A 203 -20.33 0.60 -14.50
C GLY A 203 -20.50 1.99 -13.85
N VAL A 204 -21.59 2.26 -13.12
CA VAL A 204 -21.83 3.52 -12.41
C VAL A 204 -21.42 3.40 -10.96
N VAL A 205 -20.60 4.34 -10.47
CA VAL A 205 -20.16 4.38 -9.07
C VAL A 205 -21.33 4.67 -8.14
N LYS A 206 -21.55 3.80 -7.16
CA LYS A 206 -22.57 3.94 -6.11
C LYS A 206 -21.97 4.30 -4.76
N LEU A 207 -20.73 3.89 -4.51
CA LEU A 207 -19.97 4.23 -3.31
C LEU A 207 -18.48 4.30 -3.65
N LEU A 208 -17.78 5.27 -3.05
CA LEU A 208 -16.33 5.34 -3.04
C LEU A 208 -15.83 5.61 -1.62
N ASN A 209 -15.27 4.58 -0.99
CA ASN A 209 -14.61 4.66 0.31
C ASN A 209 -13.11 4.84 0.11
N LEU A 210 -12.68 6.09 -0.09
CA LEU A 210 -11.28 6.46 -0.35
C LEU A 210 -10.50 6.79 0.93
N GLU A 211 -9.38 6.12 1.15
CA GLU A 211 -8.56 6.29 2.35
C GLU A 211 -7.45 7.33 2.19
N GLU A 212 -7.07 7.92 3.32
CA GLU A 212 -5.94 8.84 3.41
C GLU A 212 -4.61 8.12 3.65
N GLY A 213 -3.68 8.27 2.71
CA GLY A 213 -2.32 7.74 2.83
C GLY A 213 -2.30 6.22 3.03
N GLY A 214 -1.75 5.78 4.16
CA GLY A 214 -1.65 4.36 4.52
C GLY A 214 -2.83 3.80 5.32
N ALA A 215 -3.88 4.60 5.55
CA ALA A 215 -5.02 4.23 6.40
C ALA A 215 -5.81 3.02 5.85
N PHE A 216 -6.55 2.38 6.75
CA PHE A 216 -7.53 1.33 6.49
C PHE A 216 -8.58 1.41 7.59
N THR A 217 -9.66 2.14 7.34
CA THR A 217 -10.64 2.55 8.36
C THR A 217 -12.09 2.33 7.92
N PHE A 218 -12.42 2.57 6.66
CA PHE A 218 -13.77 2.43 6.11
C PHE A 218 -13.79 1.81 4.70
N SER A 219 -12.66 1.31 4.19
CA SER A 219 -12.61 0.58 2.92
C SER A 219 -12.75 -0.95 3.06
N GLY A 220 -13.21 -1.47 4.20
CA GLY A 220 -13.32 -2.92 4.43
C GLY A 220 -14.51 -3.57 3.74
N ALA A 221 -14.52 -4.91 3.68
CA ALA A 221 -15.66 -5.67 3.16
C ALA A 221 -16.93 -5.46 4.00
N GLU A 222 -16.77 -5.31 5.32
CA GLU A 222 -17.85 -4.98 6.25
C GLU A 222 -18.51 -3.64 5.93
N ASP A 223 -17.73 -2.67 5.45
CA ASP A 223 -18.25 -1.34 5.10
C ASP A 223 -19.08 -1.39 3.82
N ILE A 224 -18.66 -2.22 2.86
CA ILE A 224 -19.48 -2.54 1.67
C ILE A 224 -20.76 -3.28 2.07
N LEU A 225 -20.67 -4.29 2.96
CA LEU A 225 -21.84 -5.06 3.40
C LEU A 225 -22.92 -4.21 4.09
N LYS A 226 -22.56 -3.10 4.72
CA LYS A 226 -23.51 -2.17 5.37
C LYS A 226 -24.37 -1.39 4.38
N VAL A 227 -23.94 -1.26 3.12
CA VAL A 227 -24.65 -0.48 2.09
C VAL A 227 -25.35 -1.35 1.02
N LEU A 228 -25.15 -2.68 1.09
CA LEU A 228 -25.81 -3.68 0.24
C LEU A 228 -27.11 -4.19 0.87
#